data_AF-A0A193LDY0-F1
#
_entry.id   AF-A0A193LDY0-F1
#
_cell.length_a   1.000
_cell.length_b   1.000
_cell.length_c   1.000
_cell.angle_alpha   90.00
_cell.angle_beta   90.00
_cell.angle_gamma   90.00
#
_symmetry.space_group_name_H-M   'P 1'
#
loop_
_entity.id
_entity.type
_entity.pdbx_description
1 polymer ?
#
loop_
_entity_poly.entity_id
_entity_poly.type
_entity_poly.pdbx_seq_one_letter_code
_entity_poly.pdbx_strand_id
1 'polypeptide(L)'
;MFANENRCHTRAGCLTTMLTACTAVLMFALSPLSLADHHLAGESAMLEAYVDEPMPAGFRVEHTETEGPVFADEQGRTLYKWPLSRLRNGYSGEAPGKPGCYDEVLTVTAGLMSPYPPGVTLPDLDTRPSCTDLWPPVFAADDAEDIGEWTILERKDGSRQWAYDEQPLYTSVLDVEPGDVYGGSTRRSGGDSPAVRVPIKPSPEVPPGFDVRTTTIGRMLTTDKNESIYANEGDTADSTVCDHECAQVWNPVIAPSMARPLGDWTTFERSPGLFQWVYRGKPLYTYARDSGSWSQLGSDEPGWSNVFTQHTPEPPASFTVQETLVGQVLADRRGMSIYTYICGDDSMDQLSCDHPSDTQVYRLAMCGGGDIEKCLLHWPYVEAGASETSDNRTWKIALIDPQTGRYASEGQEGALRVWTYRDRPVYTYGGDEKPGDLNGAGTGEWRGQRNGLKAFFVRDDYFRGIL
;
A
#
# COMPACT_ATOMS: atom_id res chain seq x y z
N MET A 1 69.57 -39.27 8.62
CA MET A 1 70.28 -40.46 9.13
C MET A 1 69.50 -41.67 8.65
N PHE A 2 70.11 -42.42 7.73
CA PHE A 2 69.82 -43.76 7.20
C PHE A 2 68.38 -44.28 6.99
N ALA A 3 68.15 -44.63 5.72
CA ALA A 3 67.27 -45.64 5.12
C ALA A 3 66.85 -46.83 5.99
N ASN A 4 65.68 -47.43 5.69
CA ASN A 4 65.71 -48.79 5.16
C ASN A 4 64.41 -49.22 4.46
N GLU A 5 64.63 -50.04 3.43
CA GLU A 5 63.68 -50.72 2.55
C GLU A 5 62.95 -51.86 3.28
N ASN A 6 61.79 -52.29 2.75
CA ASN A 6 61.64 -53.68 2.29
C ASN A 6 60.36 -53.92 1.48
N ARG A 7 60.58 -54.54 0.32
CA ARG A 7 59.59 -55.11 -0.61
C ARG A 7 59.23 -56.56 -0.22
N CYS A 8 58.03 -57.02 -0.61
CA CYS A 8 57.74 -58.33 -1.23
C CYS A 8 56.24 -58.36 -1.61
N HIS A 9 55.85 -58.51 -2.89
CA HIS A 9 55.57 -59.79 -3.62
C HIS A 9 54.51 -60.66 -2.91
N THR A 10 53.43 -61.21 -3.48
CA THR A 10 53.03 -61.55 -4.88
C THR A 10 51.56 -62.04 -4.89
N ARG A 11 50.87 -61.84 -6.03
CA ARG A 11 49.84 -62.67 -6.72
C ARG A 11 48.86 -63.64 -6.00
N ALA A 12 47.61 -63.52 -6.46
CA ALA A 12 46.67 -64.57 -6.92
C ALA A 12 45.70 -65.26 -5.93
N GLY A 13 44.42 -64.86 -6.02
CA GLY A 13 43.24 -65.68 -6.36
C GLY A 13 42.77 -66.79 -5.41
N CYS A 14 41.53 -66.68 -4.90
CA CYS A 14 40.50 -67.74 -5.00
C CYS A 14 39.13 -67.26 -4.48
N LEU A 15 38.05 -67.72 -5.14
CA LEU A 15 36.64 -67.63 -4.70
C LEU A 15 36.43 -68.36 -3.36
N THR A 16 35.60 -67.81 -2.44
CA THR A 16 34.39 -68.50 -1.91
C THR A 16 33.56 -67.63 -0.94
N THR A 17 32.24 -67.66 -1.15
CA THR A 17 31.10 -67.61 -0.19
C THR A 17 31.00 -66.58 0.95
N MET A 18 29.95 -65.77 0.82
CA MET A 18 28.85 -65.52 1.78
C MET A 18 29.11 -64.97 3.20
N LEU A 19 28.32 -63.91 3.45
CA LEU A 19 27.62 -63.51 4.67
C LEU A 19 28.31 -62.56 5.67
N THR A 20 27.75 -61.34 5.67
CA THR A 20 27.41 -60.49 6.82
C THR A 20 28.55 -59.94 7.70
N ALA A 21 28.88 -58.68 7.45
CA ALA A 21 29.05 -57.70 8.52
C ALA A 21 28.59 -56.33 8.00
N CYS A 22 27.53 -55.83 8.63
CA CYS A 22 26.94 -54.52 8.39
C CYS A 22 27.84 -53.45 8.99
N THR A 23 28.47 -52.62 8.16
CA THR A 23 29.08 -51.35 8.59
C THR A 23 28.47 -50.23 7.77
N ALA A 24 27.44 -49.60 8.33
CA ALA A 24 26.88 -48.37 7.80
C ALA A 24 27.92 -47.25 7.95
N VAL A 25 28.54 -46.85 6.85
CA VAL A 25 29.24 -45.56 6.76
C VAL A 25 28.16 -44.51 6.51
N LEU A 26 27.85 -43.71 7.53
CA LEU A 26 27.02 -42.52 7.39
C LEU A 26 27.80 -41.49 6.54
N MET A 27 27.48 -41.37 5.26
CA MET A 27 27.81 -40.18 4.48
C MET A 27 26.80 -39.09 4.86
N PHE A 28 27.25 -38.08 5.61
CA PHE A 28 26.51 -36.83 5.73
C PHE A 28 26.56 -36.10 4.39
N ALA A 29 25.49 -36.21 3.60
CA ALA A 29 25.22 -35.29 2.51
C ALA A 29 24.77 -33.96 3.13
N LEU A 30 25.67 -32.97 3.15
CA LEU A 30 25.32 -31.57 3.41
C LEU A 30 24.46 -31.09 2.24
N SER A 31 23.15 -31.14 2.43
CA SER A 31 22.19 -30.45 1.57
C SER A 31 22.24 -28.97 1.94
N PRO A 32 22.33 -28.03 0.98
CA PRO A 32 22.16 -26.62 1.29
C PRO A 32 20.73 -26.42 1.81
N LEU A 33 20.63 -25.80 2.99
CA LEU A 33 19.37 -25.28 3.53
C LEU A 33 18.78 -24.32 2.50
N SER A 34 17.77 -24.80 1.78
CA SER A 34 16.80 -23.94 1.12
C SER A 34 16.19 -23.07 2.22
N LEU A 35 16.35 -21.75 2.14
CA LEU A 35 15.41 -20.88 2.84
C LEU A 35 14.02 -21.29 2.38
N ALA A 36 13.13 -21.48 3.35
CA ALA A 36 11.75 -21.82 3.08
C ALA A 36 11.11 -20.61 2.38
N ASP A 37 10.71 -20.81 1.12
CA ASP A 37 9.66 -20.00 0.50
C ASP A 37 8.40 -20.17 1.36
N HIS A 38 8.07 -19.16 2.15
CA HIS A 38 6.74 -19.04 2.75
C HIS A 38 5.75 -18.65 1.66
N HIS A 39 5.45 -19.59 0.77
CA HIS A 39 4.26 -19.54 -0.06
C HIS A 39 3.06 -19.95 0.79
N LEU A 40 2.34 -18.96 1.31
CA LEU A 40 0.96 -19.16 1.76
C LEU A 40 0.10 -19.42 0.52
N ALA A 41 -0.09 -20.69 0.22
CA ALA A 41 -1.04 -21.15 -0.78
C ALA A 41 -2.48 -20.92 -0.27
N GLY A 42 -3.19 -19.99 -0.89
CA GLY A 42 -4.64 -20.00 -1.03
C GLY A 42 -5.47 -19.83 0.26
N GLU A 43 -5.30 -18.71 0.98
CA GLU A 43 -6.45 -18.15 1.69
C GLU A 43 -7.37 -17.50 0.64
N SER A 44 -8.66 -17.82 0.65
CA SER A 44 -9.67 -16.95 0.04
C SER A 44 -9.38 -15.53 0.55
N ALA A 45 -9.12 -14.57 -0.35
CA ALA A 45 -8.77 -13.20 0.02
C ALA A 45 -9.75 -12.70 1.08
N MET A 46 -9.32 -12.66 2.34
CA MET A 46 -10.23 -12.35 3.43
C MET A 46 -10.57 -10.87 3.33
N LEU A 47 -11.87 -10.59 3.20
CA LEU A 47 -12.37 -9.23 3.06
C LEU A 47 -12.59 -8.61 4.44
N GLU A 48 -12.36 -7.31 4.55
CA GLU A 48 -12.65 -6.55 5.77
C GLU A 48 -14.16 -6.43 5.97
N ALA A 49 -14.64 -6.81 7.16
CA ALA A 49 -16.02 -6.62 7.59
C ALA A 49 -16.26 -5.15 7.99
N TYR A 50 -17.48 -4.66 7.75
CA TYR A 50 -17.88 -3.29 8.03
C TYR A 50 -19.26 -3.26 8.71
N VAL A 51 -19.55 -2.16 9.39
CA VAL A 51 -20.84 -1.91 10.00
C VAL A 51 -21.82 -1.42 8.94
N ASP A 52 -22.94 -2.12 8.80
CA ASP A 52 -24.03 -1.66 7.94
C ASP A 52 -24.61 -0.35 8.47
N GLU A 53 -24.64 0.67 7.60
CA GLU A 53 -25.21 1.97 7.90
C GLU A 53 -26.25 2.39 6.84
N PRO A 54 -27.29 3.15 7.22
CA PRO A 54 -28.26 3.69 6.26
C PRO A 54 -27.56 4.57 5.22
N MET A 55 -27.89 4.37 3.94
CA MET A 55 -27.31 5.12 2.82
C MET A 55 -28.39 5.54 1.81
N PRO A 56 -28.16 6.62 1.03
CA PRO A 56 -29.03 7.05 -0.05
C PRO A 56 -29.29 5.94 -1.08
N ALA A 57 -30.46 5.99 -1.70
CA ALA A 57 -30.83 5.03 -2.75
C ALA A 57 -29.84 5.12 -3.93
N GLY A 58 -29.40 3.96 -4.42
CA GLY A 58 -28.43 3.85 -5.52
C GLY A 58 -26.97 3.80 -5.06
N PHE A 59 -26.64 4.26 -3.85
CA PHE A 59 -25.31 4.06 -3.28
C PHE A 59 -25.16 2.65 -2.73
N ARG A 60 -23.92 2.20 -2.64
CA ARG A 60 -23.57 0.88 -2.11
C ARG A 60 -22.18 0.88 -1.49
N VAL A 61 -21.86 -0.20 -0.79
CA VAL A 61 -20.49 -0.49 -0.36
C VAL A 61 -19.83 -1.40 -1.40
N GLU A 62 -18.62 -1.03 -1.81
CA GLU A 62 -17.77 -1.82 -2.70
C GLU A 62 -16.48 -2.24 -1.98
N HIS A 63 -16.11 -3.51 -2.12
CA HIS A 63 -14.82 -3.98 -1.65
C HIS A 63 -13.73 -3.67 -2.68
N THR A 64 -12.69 -3.00 -2.21
CA THR A 64 -11.53 -2.64 -3.03
C THR A 64 -10.32 -3.49 -2.68
N GLU A 65 -9.37 -3.62 -3.59
CA GLU A 65 -8.15 -4.41 -3.36
C GLU A 65 -7.22 -3.80 -2.30
N THR A 66 -7.21 -2.47 -2.13
CA THR A 66 -6.21 -1.77 -1.30
C THR A 66 -6.80 -1.01 -0.12
N GLU A 67 -8.01 -0.49 -0.23
CA GLU A 67 -8.62 0.36 0.79
C GLU A 67 -9.65 -0.41 1.64
N GLY A 68 -9.98 -1.67 1.32
CA GLY A 68 -11.08 -2.39 1.98
C GLY A 68 -12.45 -1.93 1.47
N PRO A 69 -13.53 -1.99 2.28
CA PRO A 69 -14.86 -1.53 1.89
C PRO A 69 -14.90 0.00 1.79
N VAL A 70 -15.44 0.54 0.70
CA VAL A 70 -15.64 1.98 0.46
C VAL A 70 -17.08 2.24 0.02
N PHE A 71 -17.58 3.46 0.22
CA PHE A 71 -18.84 3.85 -0.42
C PHE A 71 -18.63 4.14 -1.90
N ALA A 72 -19.59 3.72 -2.70
CA ALA A 72 -19.60 3.87 -4.14
C ALA A 72 -20.99 4.28 -4.65
N ASP A 73 -21.02 4.88 -5.84
CA ASP A 73 -22.26 5.21 -6.53
C ASP A 73 -22.95 3.97 -7.15
N GLU A 74 -24.04 4.19 -7.89
CA GLU A 74 -24.79 3.12 -8.56
C GLU A 74 -23.99 2.44 -9.69
N GLN A 75 -22.88 3.02 -10.14
CA GLN A 75 -21.98 2.41 -11.11
C GLN A 75 -20.82 1.67 -10.43
N GLY A 76 -20.56 1.90 -9.15
CA GLY A 76 -19.46 1.29 -8.38
C GLY A 76 -18.21 2.14 -8.32
N ARG A 77 -18.31 3.40 -8.76
CA ARG A 77 -17.20 4.35 -8.65
C ARG A 77 -17.11 4.81 -7.20
N THR A 78 -15.89 4.80 -6.67
CA THR A 78 -15.64 5.18 -5.28
C THR A 78 -16.00 6.64 -5.04
N LEU A 79 -16.60 6.91 -3.88
CA LEU A 79 -16.91 8.26 -3.41
C LEU A 79 -15.75 8.81 -2.59
N TYR A 80 -15.38 10.06 -2.87
CA TYR A 80 -14.27 10.76 -2.24
C TYR A 80 -14.72 12.05 -1.59
N LYS A 81 -14.07 12.38 -0.47
CA LYS A 81 -14.06 13.72 0.10
C LYS A 81 -12.71 14.40 -0.10
N TRP A 82 -12.71 15.73 -0.07
CA TRP A 82 -11.50 16.53 -0.19
C TRP A 82 -11.29 17.41 1.04
N PRO A 83 -10.86 16.84 2.18
CA PRO A 83 -10.82 17.58 3.44
C PRO A 83 -9.77 18.70 3.43
N LEU A 84 -10.12 19.82 4.06
CA LEU A 84 -9.22 20.96 4.24
C LEU A 84 -7.89 20.53 4.87
N SER A 85 -6.83 20.74 4.12
CA SER A 85 -5.45 20.37 4.45
C SER A 85 -4.59 21.61 4.58
N ARG A 86 -3.79 21.65 5.63
CA ARG A 86 -2.80 22.72 5.84
C ARG A 86 -1.59 22.45 4.96
N LEU A 87 -1.32 23.37 4.05
CA LEU A 87 -0.10 23.42 3.26
C LEU A 87 0.87 24.44 3.84
N ARG A 88 2.08 24.52 3.28
CA ARG A 88 3.14 25.39 3.80
C ARG A 88 2.72 26.86 3.84
N ASN A 89 2.12 27.36 2.76
CA ASN A 89 1.75 28.76 2.62
C ASN A 89 0.23 29.00 2.67
N GLY A 90 -0.56 28.09 3.25
CA GLY A 90 -2.00 28.27 3.34
C GLY A 90 -2.77 26.96 3.54
N TYR A 91 -3.97 26.92 3.00
CA TYR A 91 -4.85 25.76 3.07
C TYR A 91 -5.42 25.48 1.69
N SER A 92 -5.57 24.20 1.36
CA SER A 92 -6.30 23.72 0.18
C SER A 92 -7.21 22.56 0.61
N GLY A 93 -8.17 22.17 -0.21
CA GLY A 93 -9.27 21.32 0.20
C GLY A 93 -10.48 22.11 0.67
N GLU A 94 -11.48 21.37 1.10
CA GLU A 94 -12.82 21.86 1.42
C GLU A 94 -13.08 21.77 2.92
N ALA A 95 -13.58 22.88 3.46
CA ALA A 95 -14.12 22.88 4.81
C ALA A 95 -15.51 22.20 4.80
N PRO A 96 -15.94 21.61 5.92
CA PRO A 96 -17.31 21.07 6.05
C PRO A 96 -18.36 22.07 5.56
N GLY A 97 -19.28 21.58 4.73
CA GLY A 97 -20.38 22.34 4.14
C GLY A 97 -19.98 23.34 3.05
N LYS A 98 -18.73 23.36 2.58
CA LYS A 98 -18.24 24.35 1.61
C LYS A 98 -17.59 23.71 0.38
N PRO A 99 -18.39 23.30 -0.63
CA PRO A 99 -17.88 22.82 -1.91
C PRO A 99 -17.04 23.91 -2.62
N GLY A 100 -15.83 23.54 -3.04
CA GLY A 100 -14.81 24.37 -3.67
C GLY A 100 -14.38 23.89 -5.06
N CYS A 101 -14.68 22.64 -5.44
CA CYS A 101 -14.38 22.07 -6.76
C CYS A 101 -15.44 22.46 -7.81
N TYR A 102 -15.05 23.21 -8.85
CA TYR A 102 -15.93 23.70 -9.92
C TYR A 102 -15.27 23.64 -11.31
N ASP A 103 -16.04 23.97 -12.35
CA ASP A 103 -15.64 23.95 -13.77
C ASP A 103 -14.64 25.06 -14.17
N GLU A 104 -14.18 25.87 -13.22
CA GLU A 104 -13.20 26.91 -13.50
C GLU A 104 -11.81 26.30 -13.72
N VAL A 105 -11.25 26.48 -14.92
CA VAL A 105 -9.87 26.07 -15.20
C VAL A 105 -8.92 27.10 -14.59
N LEU A 106 -8.27 26.72 -13.49
CA LEU A 106 -7.24 27.53 -12.87
C LEU A 106 -6.00 27.59 -13.78
N THR A 107 -5.50 28.79 -14.05
CA THR A 107 -4.40 29.04 -15.01
C THR A 107 -3.09 29.43 -14.36
N VAL A 108 -3.09 29.70 -13.05
CA VAL A 108 -1.92 30.12 -12.30
C VAL A 108 -1.78 29.38 -10.97
N THR A 109 -0.54 29.29 -10.49
CA THR A 109 -0.23 28.75 -9.16
C THR A 109 -0.88 29.57 -8.05
N ALA A 110 -1.33 28.90 -7.01
CA ALA A 110 -1.84 29.47 -5.77
C ALA A 110 -0.71 29.85 -4.80
N GLY A 111 0.53 29.40 -5.03
CA GLY A 111 1.68 29.72 -4.19
C GLY A 111 1.64 29.03 -2.82
N LEU A 112 0.85 27.96 -2.71
CA LEU A 112 0.73 27.16 -1.49
C LEU A 112 1.98 26.29 -1.31
N MET A 113 2.66 26.03 -2.42
CA MET A 113 3.86 25.24 -2.51
C MET A 113 5.13 26.10 -2.61
N SER A 114 5.63 26.59 -1.47
CA SER A 114 6.97 27.21 -1.43
C SER A 114 8.04 26.30 -2.08
N PRO A 115 9.02 26.85 -2.82
CA PRO A 115 9.34 28.27 -3.00
C PRO A 115 8.54 28.97 -4.10
N TYR A 116 7.57 28.29 -4.74
CA TYR A 116 6.85 28.86 -5.87
C TYR A 116 5.87 29.95 -5.40
N PRO A 117 5.96 31.17 -5.95
CA PRO A 117 5.02 32.23 -5.63
C PRO A 117 3.67 31.97 -6.33
N PRO A 118 2.59 32.63 -5.87
CA PRO A 118 1.34 32.64 -6.61
C PRO A 118 1.50 33.40 -7.94
N GLY A 119 0.66 33.08 -8.93
CA GLY A 119 0.59 33.81 -10.19
C GLY A 119 1.53 33.31 -11.29
N VAL A 120 2.22 32.18 -11.09
CA VAL A 120 3.00 31.55 -12.16
C VAL A 120 2.08 30.74 -13.05
N THR A 121 2.21 30.87 -14.37
CA THR A 121 1.41 30.14 -15.35
C THR A 121 1.53 28.62 -15.17
N LEU A 122 0.39 27.93 -15.09
CA LEU A 122 0.33 26.47 -14.99
C LEU A 122 0.60 25.80 -16.35
N PRO A 123 1.09 24.55 -16.37
CA PRO A 123 1.36 23.82 -17.62
C PRO A 123 0.09 23.51 -18.42
N ASP A 124 0.28 23.26 -19.72
CA ASP A 124 -0.70 22.68 -20.63
C ASP A 124 -2.07 23.39 -20.66
N LEU A 125 -2.09 24.73 -20.56
CA LEU A 125 -3.33 25.52 -20.43
C LEU A 125 -4.41 25.22 -21.48
N ASP A 126 -4.01 24.90 -22.71
CA ASP A 126 -4.96 24.61 -23.80
C ASP A 126 -5.76 23.32 -23.57
N THR A 127 -5.25 22.40 -22.75
CA THR A 127 -5.83 21.08 -22.47
C THR A 127 -6.00 20.82 -20.97
N ARG A 128 -5.81 21.84 -20.14
CA ARG A 128 -5.82 21.69 -18.69
C ARG A 128 -7.26 21.44 -18.21
N PRO A 129 -7.50 20.38 -17.42
CA PRO A 129 -8.82 20.13 -16.87
C PRO A 129 -9.17 21.13 -15.76
N SER A 130 -10.46 21.39 -15.60
CA SER A 130 -11.00 21.98 -14.38
C SER A 130 -11.03 20.94 -13.25
N CYS A 131 -11.39 21.38 -12.03
CA CYS A 131 -11.49 20.46 -10.92
C CYS A 131 -12.54 19.36 -11.16
N THR A 132 -13.71 19.74 -11.65
CA THR A 132 -14.86 18.85 -11.87
C THR A 132 -14.67 17.92 -13.07
N ASP A 133 -13.80 18.27 -14.02
CA ASP A 133 -13.41 17.36 -15.12
C ASP A 133 -12.68 16.12 -14.59
N LEU A 134 -11.91 16.24 -13.50
CA LEU A 134 -11.22 15.12 -12.86
C LEU A 134 -12.00 14.53 -11.67
N TRP A 135 -12.81 15.37 -11.03
CA TRP A 135 -13.57 15.05 -9.83
C TRP A 135 -15.05 15.41 -10.00
N PRO A 136 -15.82 14.61 -10.78
CA PRO A 136 -17.24 14.90 -10.99
C PRO A 136 -18.01 14.93 -9.66
N PRO A 137 -18.77 16.00 -9.36
CA PRO A 137 -19.59 16.08 -8.15
C PRO A 137 -20.67 14.99 -8.13
N VAL A 138 -20.92 14.45 -6.93
CA VAL A 138 -22.02 13.50 -6.71
C VAL A 138 -23.30 14.30 -6.44
N PHE A 139 -24.04 14.60 -7.49
CA PHE A 139 -25.27 15.38 -7.37
C PHE A 139 -26.38 14.63 -6.62
N ALA A 140 -27.16 15.38 -5.85
CA ALA A 140 -28.36 14.90 -5.17
C ALA A 140 -29.61 15.25 -5.99
N ALA A 141 -30.60 14.37 -6.01
CA ALA A 141 -31.88 14.62 -6.66
C ALA A 141 -32.66 15.75 -5.95
N ASP A 142 -33.60 16.38 -6.66
CA ASP A 142 -34.41 17.49 -6.11
C ASP A 142 -35.31 17.07 -4.95
N ASP A 143 -35.66 15.79 -4.85
CA ASP A 143 -36.46 15.19 -3.79
C ASP A 143 -35.62 14.40 -2.77
N ALA A 144 -34.30 14.42 -2.89
CA ALA A 144 -33.43 13.76 -1.93
C ALA A 144 -33.53 14.41 -0.53
N GLU A 145 -33.49 13.56 0.49
CA GLU A 145 -33.53 13.93 1.92
C GLU A 145 -32.29 13.37 2.63
N ASP A 146 -31.89 14.03 3.72
CA ASP A 146 -30.77 13.60 4.56
C ASP A 146 -31.06 12.22 5.19
N ILE A 147 -30.03 11.38 5.33
CA ILE A 147 -30.13 10.05 5.94
C ILE A 147 -28.86 9.72 6.73
N GLY A 148 -28.96 9.65 8.06
CA GLY A 148 -27.79 9.40 8.90
C GLY A 148 -26.73 10.50 8.74
N GLU A 149 -25.49 10.11 8.41
CA GLU A 149 -24.37 11.03 8.15
C GLU A 149 -24.39 11.60 6.72
N TRP A 150 -25.30 11.13 5.87
CA TRP A 150 -25.48 11.61 4.50
C TRP A 150 -26.36 12.85 4.51
N THR A 151 -25.79 13.97 4.08
CA THR A 151 -26.44 15.27 4.05
C THR A 151 -26.41 15.85 2.65
N ILE A 152 -27.22 16.87 2.40
CA ILE A 152 -27.29 17.53 1.10
C ILE A 152 -26.82 18.98 1.21
N LEU A 153 -25.86 19.34 0.38
CA LEU A 153 -25.29 20.68 0.30
C LEU A 153 -25.80 21.42 -0.94
N GLU A 154 -26.03 22.72 -0.80
CA GLU A 154 -26.28 23.62 -1.92
C GLU A 154 -24.95 24.20 -2.43
N ARG A 155 -24.72 24.07 -3.73
CA ARG A 155 -23.52 24.59 -4.41
C ARG A 155 -23.75 26.03 -4.89
N LYS A 156 -22.68 26.76 -5.17
CA LYS A 156 -22.77 28.18 -5.62
C LYS A 156 -23.47 28.37 -6.97
N ASP A 157 -23.55 27.30 -7.76
CA ASP A 157 -24.23 27.23 -9.06
C ASP A 157 -25.72 26.87 -8.94
N GLY A 158 -26.21 26.64 -7.71
CA GLY A 158 -27.59 26.26 -7.40
C GLY A 158 -27.87 24.76 -7.49
N SER A 159 -26.89 23.94 -7.88
CA SER A 159 -27.04 22.48 -7.85
C SER A 159 -26.92 21.93 -6.43
N ARG A 160 -27.53 20.76 -6.20
CA ARG A 160 -27.49 20.04 -4.92
C ARG A 160 -26.48 18.90 -5.00
N GLN A 161 -25.66 18.72 -3.98
CA GLN A 161 -24.62 17.70 -3.92
C GLN A 161 -24.71 16.90 -2.63
N TRP A 162 -24.50 15.59 -2.73
CA TRP A 162 -24.36 14.74 -1.55
C TRP A 162 -23.08 15.06 -0.78
N ALA A 163 -23.20 15.02 0.54
CA ALA A 163 -22.11 15.12 1.49
C ALA A 163 -22.18 13.96 2.48
N TYR A 164 -21.03 13.57 3.00
CA TYR A 164 -20.91 12.60 4.09
C TYR A 164 -20.08 13.21 5.21
N ASP A 165 -20.59 13.24 6.44
CA ASP A 165 -19.95 13.94 7.57
C ASP A 165 -19.64 15.40 7.17
N GLU A 166 -20.66 16.06 6.62
CA GLU A 166 -20.64 17.43 6.08
C GLU A 166 -19.62 17.68 4.94
N GLN A 167 -18.90 16.66 4.45
CA GLN A 167 -17.90 16.82 3.40
C GLN A 167 -18.49 16.54 2.01
N PRO A 168 -18.34 17.46 1.03
CA PRO A 168 -18.87 17.27 -0.32
C PRO A 168 -18.27 16.04 -1.01
N LEU A 169 -19.09 15.29 -1.73
CA LEU A 169 -18.69 14.04 -2.36
C LEU A 169 -18.43 14.15 -3.86
N TYR A 170 -17.39 13.47 -4.30
CA TYR A 170 -16.96 13.40 -5.70
C TYR A 170 -16.69 11.96 -6.10
N THR A 171 -16.82 11.66 -7.40
CA THR A 171 -16.21 10.47 -8.01
C THR A 171 -14.87 10.85 -8.63
N SER A 172 -14.02 9.89 -8.95
CA SER A 172 -12.79 10.13 -9.73
C SER A 172 -12.95 9.61 -11.16
N VAL A 173 -12.42 10.34 -12.15
CA VAL A 173 -12.31 9.83 -13.53
C VAL A 173 -11.31 8.69 -13.68
N LEU A 174 -10.49 8.43 -12.65
CA LEU A 174 -9.56 7.31 -12.63
C LEU A 174 -10.23 5.99 -12.19
N ASP A 175 -11.44 6.05 -11.62
CA ASP A 175 -12.15 4.85 -11.18
C ASP A 175 -13.11 4.39 -12.29
N VAL A 176 -12.60 3.48 -13.12
CA VAL A 176 -13.29 3.03 -14.34
C VAL A 176 -14.11 1.77 -14.06
N GLU A 177 -13.59 0.87 -13.23
CA GLU A 177 -14.24 -0.37 -12.84
C GLU A 177 -14.77 -0.29 -11.39
N PRO A 178 -15.87 -1.00 -11.07
CA PRO A 178 -16.36 -1.10 -9.69
C PRO A 178 -15.26 -1.60 -8.75
N GLY A 179 -15.01 -0.86 -7.67
CA GLY A 179 -13.96 -1.17 -6.69
C GLY A 179 -12.56 -0.60 -7.02
N ASP A 180 -12.42 0.17 -8.09
CA ASP A 180 -11.24 1.03 -8.29
C ASP A 180 -11.20 2.14 -7.23
N VAL A 181 -9.99 2.47 -6.77
CA VAL A 181 -9.74 3.50 -5.76
C VAL A 181 -8.56 4.39 -6.15
N TYR A 182 -8.34 4.60 -7.44
CA TYR A 182 -7.09 5.16 -7.95
C TYR A 182 -6.95 6.66 -7.73
N GLY A 183 -8.05 7.39 -7.54
CA GLY A 183 -8.03 8.83 -7.29
C GLY A 183 -7.42 9.26 -5.95
N GLY A 184 -7.37 8.39 -4.95
CA GLY A 184 -6.96 8.79 -3.59
C GLY A 184 -6.75 7.61 -2.64
N SER A 185 -6.37 7.89 -1.39
CA SER A 185 -6.08 6.84 -0.41
C SER A 185 -6.35 7.31 1.02
N THR A 186 -6.72 6.39 1.91
CA THR A 186 -6.77 6.67 3.36
C THR A 186 -5.42 6.51 4.05
N ARG A 187 -4.36 6.11 3.33
CA ARG A 187 -3.01 6.07 3.87
C ARG A 187 -2.62 7.45 4.38
N ARG A 188 -1.90 7.45 5.50
CA ARG A 188 -1.50 8.67 6.16
C ARG A 188 -0.61 9.52 5.23
N SER A 189 -1.18 10.63 4.79
CA SER A 189 -0.44 11.74 4.18
C SER A 189 0.01 12.70 5.28
N GLY A 190 1.17 13.32 5.13
CA GLY A 190 1.71 14.21 6.14
C GLY A 190 2.89 15.05 5.66
N GLY A 191 3.32 16.00 6.50
CA GLY A 191 4.35 16.95 6.12
C GLY A 191 3.82 17.93 5.07
N ASP A 192 4.51 18.02 3.94
CA ASP A 192 4.22 18.99 2.89
C ASP A 192 3.48 18.39 1.67
N SER A 193 2.88 17.20 1.82
CA SER A 193 2.09 16.57 0.76
C SER A 193 0.95 17.44 0.23
N PRO A 194 0.47 17.22 -1.01
CA PRO A 194 -0.66 17.96 -1.57
C PRO A 194 -1.92 17.73 -0.74
N ALA A 195 -2.93 18.59 -0.92
CA ALA A 195 -4.25 18.33 -0.35
C ALA A 195 -4.90 17.15 -1.12
N VAL A 196 -4.77 15.95 -0.57
CA VAL A 196 -5.24 14.72 -1.20
C VAL A 196 -6.74 14.52 -1.00
N ARG A 197 -7.36 13.85 -1.98
CA ARG A 197 -8.72 13.34 -1.86
C ARG A 197 -8.68 11.95 -1.25
N VAL A 198 -9.67 11.66 -0.41
CA VAL A 198 -9.69 10.48 0.45
C VAL A 198 -11.01 9.75 0.22
N PRO A 199 -11.00 8.44 -0.07
CA PRO A 199 -12.24 7.70 -0.25
C PRO A 199 -13.00 7.66 1.07
N ILE A 200 -14.33 7.83 1.01
CA ILE A 200 -15.19 7.66 2.17
C ILE A 200 -15.52 6.18 2.36
N LYS A 201 -15.61 5.75 3.62
CA LYS A 201 -15.67 4.33 3.99
C LYS A 201 -16.70 4.11 5.09
N PRO A 202 -17.43 2.99 5.07
CA PRO A 202 -18.18 2.56 6.25
C PRO A 202 -17.21 2.29 7.41
N SER A 203 -17.74 2.38 8.62
CA SER A 203 -16.95 2.03 9.82
C SER A 203 -16.55 0.55 9.80
N PRO A 204 -15.30 0.20 10.13
CA PRO A 204 -14.88 -1.20 10.20
C PRO A 204 -15.62 -1.93 11.34
N GLU A 205 -15.99 -3.20 11.11
CA GLU A 205 -16.64 -4.03 12.14
C GLU A 205 -15.61 -4.58 13.13
N VAL A 206 -15.17 -3.71 14.03
CA VAL A 206 -14.21 -4.03 15.09
C VAL A 206 -14.77 -3.66 16.47
N PRO A 207 -14.43 -4.40 17.54
CA PRO A 207 -14.85 -4.04 18.89
C PRO A 207 -14.31 -2.67 19.33
N PRO A 208 -14.96 -2.00 20.30
CA PRO A 208 -14.42 -0.78 20.89
C PRO A 208 -13.00 -0.97 21.42
N GLY A 209 -12.12 -0.01 21.11
CA GLY A 209 -10.69 -0.08 21.47
C GLY A 209 -9.79 -0.59 20.34
N PHE A 210 -10.37 -0.93 19.18
CA PHE A 210 -9.64 -1.27 17.95
C PHE A 210 -9.90 -0.24 16.84
N ASP A 211 -8.99 -0.22 15.87
CA ASP A 211 -9.08 0.59 14.65
C ASP A 211 -8.38 -0.16 13.50
N VAL A 212 -8.59 0.29 12.25
CA VAL A 212 -7.99 -0.30 11.05
C VAL A 212 -7.20 0.75 10.28
N ARG A 213 -5.94 0.42 9.94
CA ARG A 213 -5.00 1.32 9.27
C ARG A 213 -4.60 0.78 7.91
N THR A 214 -4.69 1.61 6.88
CA THR A 214 -4.25 1.25 5.53
C THR A 214 -2.73 1.31 5.43
N THR A 215 -2.12 0.22 4.99
CA THR A 215 -0.68 0.10 4.70
C THR A 215 -0.47 -0.33 3.24
N THR A 216 0.78 -0.53 2.84
CA THR A 216 1.15 -1.03 1.49
C THR A 216 0.80 -2.48 1.28
N ILE A 217 0.66 -3.25 2.36
CA ILE A 217 0.48 -4.71 2.34
C ILE A 217 -0.90 -5.14 2.88
N GLY A 218 -1.73 -4.19 3.31
CA GLY A 218 -3.11 -4.46 3.71
C GLY A 218 -3.73 -3.46 4.67
N ARG A 219 -4.90 -3.82 5.16
CA ARG A 219 -5.73 -3.15 6.15
C ARG A 219 -5.39 -3.70 7.55
N MET A 220 -4.37 -3.12 8.16
CA MET A 220 -3.79 -3.57 9.43
C MET A 220 -4.72 -3.28 10.60
N LEU A 221 -4.92 -4.27 11.47
CA LEU A 221 -5.63 -4.10 12.72
C LEU A 221 -4.72 -3.46 13.77
N THR A 222 -5.22 -2.40 14.43
CA THR A 222 -4.52 -1.69 15.51
C THR A 222 -5.44 -1.50 16.71
N THR A 223 -4.88 -1.12 17.87
CA THR A 223 -5.68 -0.52 18.94
C THR A 223 -6.10 0.91 18.57
N ASP A 224 -7.09 1.45 19.29
CA ASP A 224 -7.49 2.87 19.21
C ASP A 224 -6.36 3.85 19.58
N LYS A 225 -5.29 3.35 20.20
CA LYS A 225 -4.05 4.08 20.51
C LYS A 225 -2.96 3.91 19.45
N ASN A 226 -3.29 3.30 18.32
CA ASN A 226 -2.38 2.99 17.21
C ASN A 226 -1.27 1.97 17.53
N GLU A 227 -1.47 1.08 18.50
CA GLU A 227 -0.56 -0.05 18.73
C GLU A 227 -0.89 -1.16 17.73
N SER A 228 0.12 -1.81 17.18
CA SER A 228 -0.08 -2.94 16.28
C SER A 228 -0.61 -4.15 17.02
N ILE A 229 -1.51 -4.86 16.34
CA ILE A 229 -2.02 -6.15 16.79
C ILE A 229 -1.24 -7.27 16.11
N TYR A 230 -0.85 -8.26 16.89
CA TYR A 230 -0.14 -9.46 16.46
C TYR A 230 -0.89 -10.73 16.87
N ALA A 231 -0.61 -11.79 16.13
CA ALA A 231 -1.04 -13.16 16.43
C ALA A 231 0.16 -14.11 16.35
N ASN A 232 0.08 -15.21 17.10
CA ASN A 232 1.07 -16.28 17.04
C ASN A 232 0.57 -17.45 16.18
N GLU A 233 1.44 -18.00 15.35
CA GLU A 233 1.15 -19.15 14.50
C GLU A 233 0.76 -20.41 15.29
N GLY A 234 1.36 -20.61 16.47
CA GLY A 234 1.08 -21.73 17.36
C GLY A 234 -0.22 -21.62 18.17
N ASP A 235 -0.82 -20.44 18.23
CA ASP A 235 -2.06 -20.23 18.98
C ASP A 235 -3.28 -20.74 18.22
N THR A 236 -4.35 -21.06 18.96
CA THR A 236 -5.67 -21.42 18.41
C THR A 236 -6.75 -20.58 19.07
N ALA A 237 -7.99 -20.67 18.57
CA ALA A 237 -9.10 -19.88 19.10
C ALA A 237 -9.30 -20.03 20.61
N ASP A 238 -8.92 -21.19 21.17
CA ASP A 238 -9.17 -21.55 22.57
C ASP A 238 -7.88 -21.75 23.38
N SER A 239 -6.70 -21.57 22.79
CA SER A 239 -5.42 -21.84 23.46
C SER A 239 -4.27 -20.96 22.98
N THR A 240 -3.36 -20.63 23.89
CA THR A 240 -2.15 -19.84 23.63
C THR A 240 -0.89 -20.65 23.98
N VAL A 241 0.17 -20.54 23.18
CA VAL A 241 1.52 -21.00 23.53
C VAL A 241 2.32 -19.94 24.28
N CYS A 242 1.88 -18.69 24.21
CA CYS A 242 2.56 -17.56 24.81
C CYS A 242 2.11 -17.30 26.24
N ASP A 243 2.68 -17.98 27.24
CA ASP A 243 2.38 -17.73 28.67
C ASP A 243 3.58 -17.23 29.48
N HIS A 244 3.31 -16.73 30.69
CA HIS A 244 4.31 -16.25 31.66
C HIS A 244 5.32 -15.25 31.07
N GLU A 245 6.58 -15.66 30.84
CA GLU A 245 7.63 -14.80 30.31
C GLU A 245 7.30 -14.27 28.91
N CYS A 246 6.64 -15.09 28.08
CA CYS A 246 6.20 -14.65 26.76
C CYS A 246 5.20 -13.50 26.89
N ALA A 247 4.25 -13.60 27.81
CA ALA A 247 3.21 -12.58 28.05
C ALA A 247 3.74 -11.26 28.63
N GLN A 248 5.01 -11.20 29.04
CA GLN A 248 5.69 -9.95 29.44
C GLN A 248 6.23 -9.17 28.24
N VAL A 249 6.46 -9.85 27.13
CA VAL A 249 6.97 -9.28 25.88
C VAL A 249 5.82 -9.09 24.88
N TRP A 250 4.93 -10.06 24.82
CA TRP A 250 3.71 -10.08 24.01
C TRP A 250 2.52 -9.88 24.92
N ASN A 251 2.09 -8.63 25.07
CA ASN A 251 1.03 -8.26 25.99
C ASN A 251 -0.31 -8.76 25.43
N PRO A 252 -1.02 -9.66 26.13
CA PRO A 252 -2.33 -10.14 25.67
C PRO A 252 -3.34 -9.00 25.62
N VAL A 253 -4.11 -8.90 24.52
CA VAL A 253 -5.17 -7.89 24.40
C VAL A 253 -6.41 -8.38 25.14
N ILE A 254 -6.56 -7.91 26.38
CA ILE A 254 -7.61 -8.34 27.28
C ILE A 254 -8.98 -7.87 26.79
N ALA A 255 -9.91 -8.82 26.74
CA ALA A 255 -11.32 -8.54 26.49
C ALA A 255 -12.04 -8.16 27.79
N PRO A 256 -12.88 -7.11 27.78
CA PRO A 256 -13.70 -6.79 28.94
C PRO A 256 -14.65 -7.96 29.25
N SER A 257 -15.01 -8.15 30.51
CA SER A 257 -15.88 -9.27 30.94
C SER A 257 -17.28 -9.27 30.32
N MET A 258 -17.72 -8.12 29.78
CA MET A 258 -18.98 -7.96 29.06
C MET A 258 -18.83 -8.00 27.54
N ALA A 259 -17.63 -8.32 27.03
CA ALA A 259 -17.36 -8.50 25.60
C ALA A 259 -18.32 -9.54 25.03
N ARG A 260 -18.85 -9.24 23.84
CA ARG A 260 -19.70 -10.16 23.07
C ARG A 260 -18.98 -10.51 21.78
N PRO A 261 -19.17 -11.73 21.27
CA PRO A 261 -18.76 -12.05 19.91
C PRO A 261 -19.40 -11.09 18.89
N LEU A 262 -18.65 -10.75 17.85
CA LEU A 262 -19.05 -9.86 16.76
C LEU A 262 -18.34 -10.33 15.48
N GLY A 263 -19.08 -10.85 14.50
CA GLY A 263 -18.48 -11.37 13.26
C GLY A 263 -17.37 -12.38 13.55
N ASP A 264 -16.16 -12.09 13.05
CA ASP A 264 -14.94 -12.88 13.24
C ASP A 264 -14.29 -12.76 14.64
N TRP A 265 -14.87 -11.93 15.52
CA TRP A 265 -14.37 -11.66 16.87
C TRP A 265 -15.04 -12.56 17.90
N THR A 266 -14.21 -13.20 18.72
CA THR A 266 -14.63 -14.00 19.87
C THR A 266 -13.72 -13.69 21.06
N THR A 267 -13.96 -14.37 22.17
CA THR A 267 -13.08 -14.30 23.34
C THR A 267 -12.84 -15.71 23.86
N PHE A 268 -11.69 -15.94 24.46
CA PHE A 268 -11.42 -17.16 25.21
C PHE A 268 -10.94 -16.82 26.62
N GLU A 269 -11.23 -17.73 27.56
CA GLU A 269 -10.77 -17.60 28.94
C GLU A 269 -9.31 -18.04 29.03
N ARG A 270 -8.41 -17.05 29.10
CA ARG A 270 -6.97 -17.27 29.18
C ARG A 270 -6.53 -17.79 30.54
N SER A 271 -7.14 -17.27 31.60
CA SER A 271 -6.98 -17.72 32.99
C SER A 271 -8.24 -17.36 33.78
N PRO A 272 -8.49 -17.92 34.97
CA PRO A 272 -9.76 -17.74 35.67
C PRO A 272 -10.20 -16.27 35.79
N GLY A 273 -11.27 -15.92 35.08
CA GLY A 273 -11.84 -14.56 35.05
C GLY A 273 -11.11 -13.54 34.16
N LEU A 274 -10.10 -13.95 33.41
CA LEU A 274 -9.36 -13.12 32.46
C LEU A 274 -9.60 -13.62 31.03
N PHE A 275 -10.29 -12.81 30.24
CA PHE A 275 -10.60 -13.10 28.85
C PHE A 275 -9.68 -12.34 27.91
N GLN A 276 -9.29 -12.94 26.80
CA GLN A 276 -8.49 -12.32 25.75
C GLN A 276 -9.30 -12.28 24.45
N TRP A 277 -9.12 -11.22 23.67
CA TRP A 277 -9.72 -11.09 22.35
C TRP A 277 -9.11 -12.10 21.36
N VAL A 278 -9.97 -12.69 20.55
CA VAL A 278 -9.63 -13.61 19.48
C VAL A 278 -10.23 -13.07 18.20
N TYR A 279 -9.43 -12.94 17.16
CA TYR A 279 -9.89 -12.56 15.83
C TYR A 279 -9.48 -13.64 14.83
N ARG A 280 -10.44 -14.11 14.03
CA ARG A 280 -10.21 -15.17 13.02
C ARG A 280 -9.47 -16.39 13.59
N GLY A 281 -9.88 -16.80 14.79
CA GLY A 281 -9.34 -17.96 15.48
C GLY A 281 -7.94 -17.78 16.08
N LYS A 282 -7.44 -16.54 16.16
CA LYS A 282 -6.15 -16.23 16.77
C LYS A 282 -6.26 -15.25 17.95
N PRO A 283 -5.76 -15.61 19.15
CA PRO A 283 -5.53 -14.69 20.26
C PRO A 283 -4.68 -13.49 19.86
N LEU A 284 -5.07 -12.31 20.35
CA LEU A 284 -4.45 -11.05 19.96
C LEU A 284 -3.48 -10.50 21.01
N TYR A 285 -2.38 -9.93 20.54
CA TYR A 285 -1.31 -9.37 21.38
C TYR A 285 -0.87 -7.99 20.86
N THR A 286 -0.38 -7.14 21.76
CA THR A 286 0.51 -6.02 21.41
C THR A 286 1.95 -6.37 21.77
N TYR A 287 2.92 -5.77 21.07
CA TYR A 287 4.33 -6.07 21.31
C TYR A 287 4.97 -4.99 22.18
N ALA A 288 5.49 -5.38 23.35
CA ALA A 288 6.04 -4.44 24.33
C ALA A 288 7.28 -3.66 23.84
N ARG A 289 7.95 -4.15 22.79
CA ARG A 289 9.13 -3.50 22.21
C ARG A 289 8.81 -2.62 21.00
N ASP A 290 7.54 -2.56 20.58
CA ASP A 290 7.14 -1.61 19.56
C ASP A 290 7.30 -0.18 20.07
N SER A 291 8.00 0.65 19.28
CA SER A 291 8.31 2.04 19.64
C SER A 291 7.58 3.07 18.78
N GLY A 292 6.86 2.60 17.75
CA GLY A 292 6.10 3.41 16.81
C GLY A 292 4.64 2.95 16.71
N SER A 293 3.78 3.86 16.27
CA SER A 293 2.42 3.51 15.86
C SER A 293 2.46 2.53 14.69
N TRP A 294 1.52 1.58 14.66
CA TRP A 294 1.35 0.57 13.62
C TRP A 294 2.67 -0.09 13.15
N SER A 295 3.56 -0.34 14.11
CA SER A 295 4.85 -1.02 13.92
C SER A 295 4.67 -2.42 13.34
N GLN A 296 5.67 -2.88 12.60
CA GLN A 296 5.72 -4.25 12.08
C GLN A 296 6.92 -5.03 12.60
N LEU A 297 7.69 -4.44 13.53
CA LEU A 297 8.91 -5.04 14.08
C LEU A 297 8.63 -6.34 14.85
N GLY A 298 7.44 -6.49 15.43
CA GLY A 298 7.06 -7.75 16.07
C GLY A 298 7.00 -8.94 15.10
N SER A 299 6.77 -8.69 13.81
CA SER A 299 6.74 -9.75 12.79
C SER A 299 8.13 -10.30 12.44
N ASP A 300 9.21 -9.69 12.95
CA ASP A 300 10.57 -10.27 12.85
C ASP A 300 10.81 -11.39 13.86
N GLU A 301 9.96 -11.51 14.89
CA GLU A 301 10.06 -12.58 15.89
C GLU A 301 9.43 -13.86 15.32
N PRO A 302 10.14 -15.01 15.34
CA PRO A 302 9.64 -16.24 14.73
C PRO A 302 8.25 -16.67 15.23
N GLY A 303 7.34 -16.93 14.28
CA GLY A 303 5.98 -17.37 14.55
C GLY A 303 5.01 -16.24 14.94
N TRP A 304 5.43 -14.97 14.89
CA TRP A 304 4.57 -13.81 15.13
C TRP A 304 4.32 -13.05 13.83
N SER A 305 3.10 -12.56 13.66
CA SER A 305 2.72 -11.75 12.51
C SER A 305 1.73 -10.66 12.88
N ASN A 306 1.84 -9.50 12.22
CA ASN A 306 0.82 -8.46 12.27
C ASN A 306 -0.51 -9.00 11.76
N VAL A 307 -1.61 -8.60 12.40
CA VAL A 307 -2.96 -9.00 12.01
C VAL A 307 -3.54 -7.99 11.02
N PHE A 308 -4.06 -8.50 9.91
CA PHE A 308 -4.75 -7.71 8.90
C PHE A 308 -6.22 -8.15 8.80
N THR A 309 -7.11 -7.18 8.63
CA THR A 309 -8.52 -7.42 8.30
C THR A 309 -8.68 -7.80 6.83
N GLN A 310 -7.79 -7.28 5.98
CA GLN A 310 -7.68 -7.59 4.56
C GLN A 310 -6.24 -7.38 4.09
N HIS A 311 -5.70 -8.28 3.26
CA HIS A 311 -4.41 -8.09 2.59
C HIS A 311 -4.59 -7.40 1.24
N THR A 312 -3.61 -6.59 0.83
CA THR A 312 -3.55 -6.13 -0.56
C THR A 312 -3.12 -7.28 -1.47
N PRO A 313 -3.45 -7.26 -2.77
CA PRO A 313 -2.95 -8.25 -3.71
C PRO A 313 -1.42 -8.30 -3.72
N GLU A 314 -0.90 -9.51 -3.91
CA GLU A 314 0.54 -9.72 -4.05
C GLU A 314 1.10 -8.90 -5.22
N PRO A 315 2.30 -8.31 -5.06
CA PRO A 315 3.03 -7.72 -6.17
C PRO A 315 3.32 -8.75 -7.28
N PRO A 316 3.70 -8.30 -8.49
CA PRO A 316 4.11 -9.19 -9.57
C PRO A 316 5.14 -10.22 -9.11
N ALA A 317 4.97 -11.48 -9.52
CA ALA A 317 5.82 -12.59 -9.08
C ALA A 317 7.32 -12.43 -9.43
N SER A 318 7.66 -11.53 -10.36
CA SER A 318 9.04 -11.21 -10.70
C SER A 318 9.68 -10.16 -9.81
N PHE A 319 8.92 -9.54 -8.92
CA PHE A 319 9.45 -8.60 -7.95
C PHE A 319 10.02 -9.34 -6.76
N THR A 320 10.95 -8.68 -6.08
CA THR A 320 11.60 -9.18 -4.87
C THR A 320 11.40 -8.18 -3.74
N VAL A 321 11.69 -8.60 -2.51
CA VAL A 321 11.73 -7.71 -1.34
C VAL A 321 13.18 -7.58 -0.89
N GLN A 322 13.62 -6.36 -0.61
CA GLN A 322 14.98 -6.07 -0.15
C GLN A 322 14.93 -5.44 1.23
N GLU A 323 15.80 -5.94 2.11
CA GLU A 323 16.07 -5.33 3.41
C GLU A 323 16.87 -4.04 3.24
N THR A 324 16.50 -3.01 3.99
CA THR A 324 17.18 -1.71 3.99
C THR A 324 17.40 -1.23 5.42
N LEU A 325 18.12 -0.12 5.58
CA LEU A 325 18.34 0.49 6.91
C LEU A 325 17.06 1.07 7.55
N VAL A 326 15.99 1.24 6.78
CA VAL A 326 14.77 1.95 7.20
C VAL A 326 13.48 1.15 6.95
N GLY A 327 13.61 -0.15 6.64
CA GLY A 327 12.49 -1.05 6.39
C GLY A 327 12.73 -1.96 5.18
N GLN A 328 11.66 -2.58 4.69
CA GLN A 328 11.69 -3.45 3.52
C GLN A 328 11.06 -2.75 2.33
N VAL A 329 11.73 -2.81 1.18
CA VAL A 329 11.25 -2.22 -0.07
C VAL A 329 10.99 -3.29 -1.11
N LEU A 330 9.99 -3.03 -1.95
CA LEU A 330 9.78 -3.78 -3.17
C LEU A 330 10.89 -3.45 -4.17
N ALA A 331 11.34 -4.45 -4.90
CA ALA A 331 12.42 -4.34 -5.86
C ALA A 331 12.11 -5.12 -7.14
N ASP A 332 12.76 -4.73 -8.23
CA ASP A 332 12.64 -5.46 -9.50
C ASP A 332 13.31 -6.85 -9.42
N ARG A 333 13.25 -7.60 -10.52
CA ARG A 333 13.86 -8.95 -10.65
C ARG A 333 15.38 -8.98 -10.42
N ARG A 334 16.05 -7.83 -10.46
CA ARG A 334 17.50 -7.68 -10.24
C ARG A 334 17.81 -7.27 -8.79
N GLY A 335 16.77 -7.02 -7.98
CA GLY A 335 16.89 -6.52 -6.61
C GLY A 335 16.99 -5.00 -6.52
N MET A 336 16.79 -4.25 -7.62
CA MET A 336 16.83 -2.79 -7.59
C MET A 336 15.52 -2.23 -7.03
N SER A 337 15.62 -1.34 -6.04
CA SER A 337 14.45 -0.76 -5.36
C SER A 337 13.47 -0.11 -6.35
N ILE A 338 12.18 -0.34 -6.11
CA ILE A 338 11.09 0.24 -6.90
C ILE A 338 10.64 1.55 -6.25
N TYR A 339 10.34 2.53 -7.09
CA TYR A 339 9.91 3.87 -6.70
C TYR A 339 8.58 4.24 -7.37
N THR A 340 7.75 4.96 -6.63
CA THR A 340 6.52 5.59 -7.12
C THR A 340 6.70 7.09 -7.19
N TYR A 341 6.17 7.71 -8.24
CA TYR A 341 6.09 9.16 -8.35
C TYR A 341 4.75 9.65 -7.80
N ILE A 342 4.79 10.66 -6.94
CA ILE A 342 3.62 11.34 -6.39
C ILE A 342 3.71 12.82 -6.78
N CYS A 343 2.58 13.39 -7.20
CA CYS A 343 2.53 14.76 -7.66
C CYS A 343 1.14 15.37 -7.43
N GLY A 344 1.12 16.60 -6.90
CA GLY A 344 -0.03 17.48 -6.91
C GLY A 344 0.40 18.87 -7.36
N ASP A 345 -0.32 19.45 -8.30
CA ASP A 345 0.04 20.77 -8.80
C ASP A 345 -0.22 21.88 -7.77
N ASP A 346 0.48 23.01 -7.90
CA ASP A 346 0.31 24.16 -7.00
C ASP A 346 -0.92 25.01 -7.36
N SER A 347 -1.92 24.47 -8.05
CA SER A 347 -3.19 25.18 -8.23
C SER A 347 -4.00 25.15 -6.93
N MET A 348 -5.07 25.94 -6.86
CA MET A 348 -5.94 25.87 -5.70
C MET A 348 -6.61 24.49 -5.56
N ASP A 349 -6.83 23.80 -6.69
CA ASP A 349 -7.52 22.51 -6.75
C ASP A 349 -6.61 21.30 -6.48
N GLN A 350 -5.29 21.53 -6.43
CA GLN A 350 -4.26 20.51 -6.19
C GLN A 350 -4.47 19.26 -7.07
N LEU A 351 -4.57 19.47 -8.38
CA LEU A 351 -4.85 18.38 -9.32
C LEU A 351 -3.66 17.43 -9.40
N SER A 352 -3.93 16.14 -9.66
CA SER A 352 -2.87 15.14 -9.82
C SER A 352 -2.01 15.42 -11.05
N CYS A 353 -0.75 15.01 -10.98
CA CYS A 353 0.21 15.14 -12.08
C CYS A 353 1.15 13.93 -12.20
N ASP A 354 0.72 12.80 -11.68
CA ASP A 354 1.49 11.55 -11.56
C ASP A 354 0.89 10.39 -12.39
N HIS A 355 -0.30 10.57 -12.98
CA HIS A 355 -0.89 9.61 -13.92
C HIS A 355 -0.42 9.88 -15.37
N PRO A 356 -0.25 8.86 -16.24
CA PRO A 356 0.15 9.06 -17.65
C PRO A 356 -0.81 9.94 -18.48
N SER A 357 -2.08 10.03 -18.07
CA SER A 357 -3.05 10.93 -18.70
C SER A 357 -2.91 12.39 -18.26
N ASP A 358 -2.30 12.64 -17.10
CA ASP A 358 -2.11 13.99 -16.54
C ASP A 358 -0.96 14.72 -17.27
N THR A 359 -0.75 16.00 -16.91
CA THR A 359 0.41 16.75 -17.40
C THR A 359 1.72 16.07 -16.98
N GLN A 360 2.60 15.83 -17.95
CA GLN A 360 3.90 15.19 -17.72
C GLN A 360 5.01 16.21 -17.45
N VAL A 361 4.69 17.51 -17.48
CA VAL A 361 5.66 18.61 -17.32
C VAL A 361 6.33 18.55 -15.95
N TYR A 362 5.59 18.29 -14.88
CA TYR A 362 6.14 18.19 -13.53
C TYR A 362 7.10 17.02 -13.37
N ARG A 363 6.71 15.83 -13.86
CA ARG A 363 7.55 14.63 -13.82
C ARG A 363 8.86 14.87 -14.58
N LEU A 364 8.77 15.35 -15.82
CA LEU A 364 9.94 15.61 -16.68
C LEU A 364 10.87 16.68 -16.11
N ALA A 365 10.31 17.74 -15.53
CA ALA A 365 11.10 18.76 -14.84
C ALA A 365 11.85 18.17 -13.63
N MET A 366 11.20 17.31 -12.84
CA MET A 366 11.77 16.72 -11.64
C MET A 366 12.81 15.63 -11.95
N CYS A 367 12.52 14.68 -12.86
CA CYS A 367 13.38 13.52 -13.10
C CYS A 367 14.64 13.83 -13.92
N GLY A 368 14.60 14.84 -14.79
CA GLY A 368 15.69 15.14 -15.73
C GLY A 368 15.91 16.62 -16.02
N GLY A 369 15.20 17.54 -15.36
CA GLY A 369 15.27 18.97 -15.67
C GLY A 369 14.69 19.31 -17.05
N GLY A 370 13.70 18.54 -17.52
CA GLY A 370 13.12 18.64 -18.86
C GLY A 370 13.87 17.85 -19.93
N ASP A 371 15.00 17.24 -19.60
CA ASP A 371 15.77 16.37 -20.50
C ASP A 371 15.30 14.91 -20.33
N ILE A 372 14.66 14.39 -21.38
CA ILE A 372 14.07 13.04 -21.38
C ILE A 372 15.14 11.96 -21.24
N GLU A 373 16.29 12.10 -21.92
CA GLU A 373 17.36 11.09 -21.85
C GLU A 373 17.92 11.01 -20.43
N LYS A 374 18.12 12.16 -19.78
CA LYS A 374 18.52 12.19 -18.37
C LYS A 374 17.45 11.59 -17.46
N CYS A 375 16.18 11.89 -17.73
CA CYS A 375 15.07 11.33 -16.96
C CYS A 375 15.08 9.80 -17.05
N LEU A 376 15.20 9.21 -18.24
CA LEU A 376 15.23 7.76 -18.43
C LEU A 376 16.49 7.12 -17.87
N LEU A 377 17.62 7.83 -17.85
CA LEU A 377 18.85 7.36 -17.22
C LEU A 377 18.73 7.28 -15.70
N HIS A 378 18.17 8.31 -15.06
CA HIS A 378 18.06 8.36 -13.60
C HIS A 378 16.83 7.62 -13.09
N TRP A 379 15.73 7.61 -13.83
CA TRP A 379 14.44 7.05 -13.46
C TRP A 379 13.90 6.14 -14.55
N PRO A 380 14.61 5.06 -14.89
CA PRO A 380 14.11 4.08 -15.85
C PRO A 380 12.83 3.42 -15.31
N TYR A 381 11.87 3.20 -16.21
CA TYR A 381 10.66 2.44 -15.92
C TYR A 381 11.00 0.99 -15.53
N VAL A 382 10.18 0.40 -14.66
CA VAL A 382 10.25 -1.05 -14.41
C VAL A 382 9.54 -1.77 -15.56
N GLU A 383 10.30 -2.30 -16.49
CA GLU A 383 9.75 -3.01 -17.65
C GLU A 383 9.20 -4.40 -17.27
N ALA A 384 8.05 -4.74 -17.85
CA ALA A 384 7.43 -6.05 -17.74
C ALA A 384 7.88 -6.94 -18.90
N GLY A 385 8.39 -8.13 -18.58
CA GLY A 385 8.86 -9.11 -19.56
C GLY A 385 7.74 -9.58 -20.50
N ALA A 386 8.08 -9.99 -21.73
CA ALA A 386 7.10 -10.26 -22.80
C ALA A 386 5.99 -11.27 -22.44
N SER A 387 6.26 -12.22 -21.54
CA SER A 387 5.31 -13.24 -21.09
C SER A 387 4.63 -12.93 -19.76
N GLU A 388 5.00 -11.84 -19.08
CA GLU A 388 4.42 -11.49 -17.78
C GLU A 388 3.00 -10.97 -17.95
N THR A 389 2.10 -11.39 -17.08
CA THR A 389 0.72 -10.90 -17.00
C THR A 389 0.46 -10.35 -15.62
N SER A 390 -0.56 -9.50 -15.53
CA SER A 390 -1.08 -8.98 -14.27
C SER A 390 -2.20 -9.92 -13.80
N ASP A 391 -2.18 -10.26 -12.51
CA ASP A 391 -3.17 -11.16 -11.88
C ASP A 391 -4.21 -10.41 -11.04
N ASN A 392 -4.06 -9.08 -10.89
CA ASN A 392 -4.91 -8.21 -10.08
C ASN A 392 -4.98 -6.80 -10.68
N ARG A 393 -5.95 -5.98 -10.24
CA ARG A 393 -6.12 -4.63 -10.83
C ARG A 393 -5.19 -3.58 -10.23
N THR A 394 -4.66 -3.81 -9.03
CA THR A 394 -3.71 -2.91 -8.38
C THR A 394 -2.39 -2.83 -9.14
N TRP A 395 -1.89 -3.96 -9.64
CA TRP A 395 -0.66 -4.07 -10.43
C TRP A 395 -0.97 -4.42 -11.87
N LYS A 396 -0.94 -3.44 -12.77
CA LYS A 396 -1.22 -3.64 -14.20
C LYS A 396 0.03 -3.41 -15.04
N ILE A 397 -0.08 -3.81 -16.30
CA ILE A 397 0.95 -3.55 -17.31
C ILE A 397 0.39 -2.57 -18.34
N ALA A 398 1.10 -1.49 -18.59
CA ALA A 398 0.72 -0.47 -19.55
C ALA A 398 1.80 -0.32 -20.64
N LEU A 399 1.37 0.16 -21.81
CA LEU A 399 2.27 0.65 -22.84
C LEU A 399 2.50 2.14 -22.61
N ILE A 400 3.75 2.55 -22.41
CA ILE A 400 4.14 3.94 -22.19
C ILE A 400 5.09 4.38 -23.28
N ASP A 401 4.85 5.56 -23.84
CA ASP A 401 5.81 6.23 -24.69
C ASP A 401 6.88 6.87 -23.79
N PRO A 402 8.12 6.39 -23.78
CA PRO A 402 9.16 6.91 -22.90
C PRO A 402 9.54 8.36 -23.20
N GLN A 403 9.23 8.87 -24.39
CA GLN A 403 9.52 10.26 -24.77
C GLN A 403 8.55 11.24 -24.13
N THR A 404 7.28 10.85 -23.97
CA THR A 404 6.25 11.73 -23.41
C THR A 404 5.88 11.36 -21.98
N GLY A 405 6.04 10.09 -21.59
CA GLY A 405 5.51 9.52 -20.36
C GLY A 405 4.00 9.23 -20.40
N ARG A 406 3.36 9.41 -21.56
CA ARG A 406 1.93 9.14 -21.77
C ARG A 406 1.72 7.69 -22.21
N TYR A 407 0.47 7.24 -22.18
CA TYR A 407 0.12 5.95 -22.78
C TYR A 407 0.47 5.91 -24.26
N ALA A 408 1.07 4.80 -24.68
CA ALA A 408 1.36 4.50 -26.08
C ALA A 408 0.27 3.62 -26.67
N SER A 409 0.10 3.70 -27.99
CA SER A 409 -0.78 2.80 -28.73
C SER A 409 -0.15 1.42 -28.92
N GLU A 410 -0.97 0.38 -29.09
CA GLU A 410 -0.46 -0.94 -29.45
C GLU A 410 0.38 -0.90 -30.73
N GLY A 411 1.56 -1.53 -30.70
CA GLY A 411 2.48 -1.57 -31.84
C GLY A 411 3.22 -0.25 -32.13
N GLN A 412 3.05 0.79 -31.31
CA GLN A 412 3.82 2.03 -31.43
C GLN A 412 5.32 1.76 -31.27
N GLU A 413 6.11 2.24 -32.23
CA GLU A 413 7.56 2.09 -32.21
C GLU A 413 8.16 2.79 -30.99
N GLY A 414 9.04 2.10 -30.27
CA GLY A 414 9.70 2.63 -29.06
C GLY A 414 8.84 2.63 -27.80
N ALA A 415 7.59 2.18 -27.85
CA ALA A 415 6.76 2.03 -26.65
C ALA A 415 7.35 0.99 -25.69
N LEU A 416 7.37 1.32 -24.40
CA LEU A 416 7.80 0.43 -23.34
C LEU A 416 6.61 -0.27 -22.72
N ARG A 417 6.78 -1.54 -22.39
CA ARG A 417 5.82 -2.32 -21.62
C ARG A 417 6.23 -2.26 -20.15
N VAL A 418 5.49 -1.54 -19.33
CA VAL A 418 5.93 -1.20 -17.96
C VAL A 418 4.92 -1.64 -16.92
N TRP A 419 5.43 -2.01 -15.75
CA TRP A 419 4.61 -2.24 -14.57
C TRP A 419 4.06 -0.90 -14.03
N THR A 420 2.82 -0.96 -13.59
CA THR A 420 2.10 0.16 -12.98
C THR A 420 1.48 -0.27 -11.66
N TYR A 421 1.43 0.66 -10.71
CA TYR A 421 0.71 0.51 -9.45
C TYR A 421 -0.42 1.54 -9.43
N ARG A 422 -1.68 1.09 -9.38
CA ARG A 422 -2.87 1.95 -9.47
C ARG A 422 -2.79 2.88 -10.70
N ASP A 423 -2.51 2.26 -11.85
CA ASP A 423 -2.31 2.88 -13.17
C ASP A 423 -1.14 3.88 -13.29
N ARG A 424 -0.31 4.04 -12.25
CA ARG A 424 0.90 4.88 -12.29
C ARG A 424 2.13 4.04 -12.56
N PRO A 425 2.96 4.38 -13.57
CA PRO A 425 4.20 3.66 -13.81
C PRO A 425 5.10 3.68 -12.57
N VAL A 426 5.79 2.57 -12.34
CA VAL A 426 6.81 2.48 -11.29
C VAL A 426 8.22 2.48 -11.92
N TYR A 427 9.20 2.92 -11.14
CA TYR A 427 10.55 3.22 -11.62
C TYR A 427 11.61 2.49 -10.78
N THR A 428 12.79 2.27 -11.35
CA THR A 428 14.03 2.07 -10.56
C THR A 428 14.86 3.35 -10.60
N TYR A 429 15.91 3.44 -9.80
CA TYR A 429 16.83 4.58 -9.82
C TYR A 429 18.19 4.19 -10.39
N GLY A 430 18.68 4.94 -11.38
CA GLY A 430 19.95 4.67 -12.06
C GLY A 430 21.19 4.84 -11.18
N GLY A 431 21.05 5.51 -10.03
CA GLY A 431 22.10 5.65 -9.03
C GLY A 431 22.05 4.61 -7.90
N ASP A 432 21.12 3.66 -7.94
CA ASP A 432 21.17 2.48 -7.07
C ASP A 432 22.12 1.46 -7.72
N GLU A 433 23.12 0.98 -6.98
CA GLU A 433 24.18 0.11 -7.52
C GLU A 433 24.04 -1.35 -7.08
N LYS A 434 23.37 -1.59 -5.95
CA LYS A 434 23.17 -2.92 -5.37
C LYS A 434 21.75 -3.08 -4.80
N PRO A 435 21.31 -4.32 -4.54
CA PRO A 435 20.03 -4.56 -3.93
C PRO A 435 19.87 -3.88 -2.56
N GLY A 436 18.70 -3.27 -2.35
CA GLY A 436 18.37 -2.51 -1.14
C GLY A 436 18.92 -1.09 -1.09
N ASP A 437 19.64 -0.61 -2.12
CA ASP A 437 20.00 0.80 -2.22
C ASP A 437 18.73 1.68 -2.35
N LEU A 438 18.76 2.83 -1.68
CA LEU A 438 17.67 3.80 -1.64
C LEU A 438 18.16 5.21 -2.04
N ASN A 439 19.14 5.30 -2.94
CA ASN A 439 19.81 6.57 -3.25
C ASN A 439 18.87 7.56 -3.95
N GLY A 440 17.84 7.05 -4.63
CA GLY A 440 16.78 7.87 -5.23
C GLY A 440 15.69 8.30 -4.25
N ALA A 441 15.61 7.68 -3.06
CA ALA A 441 14.49 7.87 -2.15
C ALA A 441 14.42 9.31 -1.64
N GLY A 442 13.25 9.93 -1.85
CA GLY A 442 13.02 11.31 -1.47
C GLY A 442 13.58 12.33 -2.45
N THR A 443 13.84 11.92 -3.70
CA THR A 443 14.11 12.89 -4.77
C THR A 443 12.86 13.71 -5.07
N GLY A 444 13.04 15.02 -5.21
CA GLY A 444 11.95 15.97 -5.46
C GLY A 444 11.67 16.88 -4.27
N GLU A 445 10.53 17.54 -4.31
CA GLU A 445 10.15 18.50 -3.28
C GLU A 445 9.90 17.82 -1.94
N TRP A 446 10.51 18.37 -0.88
CA TRP A 446 10.35 17.89 0.50
C TRP A 446 10.55 16.39 0.68
N ARG A 447 11.72 15.90 0.27
CA ARG A 447 12.02 14.47 0.35
C ARG A 447 10.98 13.63 -0.41
N GLY A 448 10.56 14.13 -1.58
CA GLY A 448 9.55 13.53 -2.43
C GLY A 448 8.13 13.51 -1.87
N GLN A 449 7.83 14.18 -0.74
CA GLN A 449 6.49 14.19 -0.12
C GLN A 449 5.42 14.91 -0.94
N ARG A 450 5.84 15.82 -1.82
CA ARG A 450 4.93 16.65 -2.61
C ARG A 450 4.93 16.29 -4.08
N ASN A 451 6.05 16.58 -4.73
CA ASN A 451 6.32 16.29 -6.14
C ASN A 451 7.64 15.56 -6.18
N GLY A 452 7.61 14.23 -6.29
CA GLY A 452 8.83 13.46 -6.27
C GLY A 452 8.65 11.96 -6.17
N LEU A 453 9.78 11.27 -6.07
CA LEU A 453 9.84 9.82 -6.01
C LEU A 453 10.14 9.31 -4.62
N LYS A 454 9.42 8.25 -4.27
CA LYS A 454 9.58 7.54 -3.01
C LYS A 454 9.72 6.07 -3.27
N ALA A 455 10.58 5.43 -2.47
CA ALA A 455 10.70 3.99 -2.52
C ALA A 455 9.37 3.35 -2.09
N PHE A 456 9.00 2.27 -2.75
CA PHE A 456 7.81 1.49 -2.42
C PHE A 456 8.12 0.60 -1.22
N PHE A 457 7.87 1.11 -0.02
CA PHE A 457 8.06 0.35 1.22
C PHE A 457 6.94 -0.66 1.40
N VAL A 458 7.26 -1.95 1.45
CA VAL A 458 6.31 -2.99 1.91
C VAL A 458 6.25 -3.02 3.45
N ARG A 459 7.36 -2.63 4.10
CA ARG A 459 7.43 -2.34 5.54
C ARG A 459 8.22 -1.06 5.77
N ASP A 460 7.64 -0.12 6.53
CA ASP A 460 8.28 1.14 6.92
C ASP A 460 8.52 1.16 8.44
N ASP A 461 9.79 1.07 8.83
CA ASP A 461 10.20 0.99 10.23
C ASP A 461 10.54 2.36 10.84
N TYR A 462 10.64 3.43 10.02
CA TYR A 462 11.17 4.72 10.46
C TYR A 462 10.22 5.90 10.25
N PHE A 463 9.54 5.96 9.11
CA PHE A 463 8.68 7.10 8.74
C PHE A 463 7.26 6.97 9.30
N ARG A 464 6.98 5.88 10.05
CA ARG A 464 5.70 5.65 10.75
C ARG A 464 4.52 5.76 9.82
N GLY A 465 4.64 5.21 8.61
CA GLY A 465 3.59 5.20 7.60
C GLY A 465 3.25 6.59 7.03
N ILE A 466 4.08 7.61 7.25
CA ILE A 466 3.95 8.90 6.57
C ILE A 466 4.51 8.73 5.17
N LEU A 467 3.60 8.55 4.22
CA LEU A 467 3.92 8.32 2.82
C LEU A 467 4.27 9.57 2.05
#